data_AF-F0NGF8-F1
#
_entry.id   AF-F0NGF8-F1
#
_cell.length_a   1.000
_cell.length_b   1.000
_cell.length_c   1.000
_cell.angle_alpha   90.00
_cell.angle_beta   90.00
_cell.angle_gamma   90.00
#
_symmetry.space_group_name_H-M   'P 1'
#
loop_
_entity.id
_entity.type
_entity.pdbx_description
1 polymer ?
#
loop_
_entity_poly.entity_id
_entity_poly.type
_entity_poly.pdbx_seq_one_letter_code
_entity_poly.pdbx_strand_id
1 'polypeptide(L)'
;MSDLLNLLLWVVYPYISITIFLTGHVYTYTLRRYYWSARSTELLEKRMQSWSSYLFHYGIIIVLIGHIVGIAIPTAILLALGISLTLHTELAFYLGGIFGTITLIGIIGLITRYLTNPRVRATLRFTDYLVYIILIVTIVLGLYNTLVVHPEYETTVGPWLQGLLSLHPNPNFMNDVPLLLKVHIAVSMFLYIIWPFSRLVHVWSFPVTYLWRPYIIYRSPLVKIRQLKDKQW
;
A
#
# COMPACT_ATOMS: atom_id res chain seq x y z
N MET A 1 -9.17 -5.37 -27.24
CA MET A 1 -7.93 -4.59 -27.04
C MET A 1 -6.98 -5.01 -28.15
N SER A 2 -6.22 -4.10 -28.78
CA SER A 2 -5.14 -4.59 -29.67
C SER A 2 -4.08 -5.31 -28.82
N ASP A 3 -3.44 -6.33 -29.38
CA ASP A 3 -2.42 -7.13 -28.65
C ASP A 3 -1.30 -6.25 -28.08
N LEU A 4 -0.91 -5.23 -28.85
CA LEU A 4 0.06 -4.22 -28.41
C LEU A 4 -0.40 -3.47 -27.16
N LEU A 5 -1.65 -2.98 -27.14
CA LEU A 5 -2.17 -2.23 -26.00
C LEU A 5 -2.32 -3.13 -24.76
N ASN A 6 -2.65 -4.41 -24.95
CA ASN A 6 -2.71 -5.41 -23.88
C ASN A 6 -1.32 -5.62 -23.24
N LEU A 7 -0.29 -5.77 -24.06
CA LEU A 7 1.10 -5.89 -23.62
C LEU A 7 1.58 -4.64 -22.88
N LEU A 8 1.31 -3.46 -23.43
CA LEU A 8 1.74 -2.19 -22.82
C LEU A 8 1.12 -1.98 -21.44
N LEU A 9 -0.19 -2.23 -21.29
CA LEU A 9 -0.91 -1.97 -20.05
C LEU A 9 -0.68 -3.03 -18.98
N TRP A 10 -0.55 -4.30 -19.35
CA TRP A 10 -0.57 -5.42 -18.39
C TRP A 10 0.76 -6.16 -18.26
N VAL A 11 1.80 -5.73 -18.98
CA VAL A 11 3.17 -6.23 -18.80
C VAL A 11 4.14 -5.07 -18.59
N VAL A 12 4.23 -4.16 -19.57
CA VAL A 12 5.22 -3.07 -19.54
C VAL A 12 4.95 -2.10 -18.40
N TYR A 13 3.72 -1.60 -18.30
CA TYR A 13 3.34 -0.65 -17.24
C TYR A 13 3.54 -1.20 -15.81
N PRO A 14 3.15 -2.46 -15.49
CA PRO A 14 3.48 -3.07 -14.21
C PRO A 14 4.98 -3.15 -13.91
N TYR A 15 5.81 -3.55 -14.87
CA TYR A 15 7.27 -3.61 -14.64
C TYR A 15 7.88 -2.24 -14.45
N ILE A 16 7.42 -1.21 -15.17
CA ILE A 16 7.82 0.18 -14.92
C ILE A 16 7.42 0.60 -13.50
N SER A 17 6.18 0.30 -13.10
CA SER A 17 5.67 0.63 -11.78
C SER A 17 6.49 -0.02 -10.66
N ILE A 18 6.73 -1.32 -10.73
CA ILE A 18 7.54 -2.07 -9.77
C ILE A 18 8.98 -1.55 -9.74
N THR A 19 9.57 -1.29 -10.91
CA THR A 19 10.95 -0.78 -11.01
C THR A 19 11.08 0.58 -10.33
N ILE A 20 10.17 1.53 -10.61
CA ILE A 20 10.17 2.84 -9.97
C ILE A 20 9.88 2.72 -8.48
N PHE A 21 8.93 1.87 -8.09
CA PHE A 21 8.62 1.62 -6.69
C PHE A 21 9.87 1.16 -5.93
N LEU A 22 10.57 0.13 -6.41
CA LEU A 22 11.75 -0.40 -5.71
C LEU A 22 12.92 0.57 -5.74
N THR A 23 13.33 1.03 -6.92
CA THR A 23 14.51 1.90 -7.06
C THR A 23 14.29 3.27 -6.45
N GLY A 24 13.06 3.81 -6.55
CA GLY A 24 12.67 5.05 -5.91
C GLY A 24 12.75 4.98 -4.38
N HIS A 25 12.37 3.86 -3.77
CA HIS A 25 12.49 3.71 -2.31
C HIS A 25 13.96 3.67 -1.88
N VAL A 26 14.81 2.94 -2.60
CA VAL A 26 16.26 2.91 -2.35
C VAL A 26 16.84 4.31 -2.48
N TYR A 27 16.50 5.04 -3.55
CA TYR A 27 16.91 6.42 -3.78
C TYR A 27 16.49 7.34 -2.63
N THR A 28 15.21 7.32 -2.24
CA THR A 28 14.70 8.19 -1.18
C THR A 28 15.33 7.85 0.17
N TYR A 29 15.52 6.58 0.49
CA TYR A 29 16.11 6.15 1.75
C TYR A 29 17.59 6.52 1.89
N THR A 30 18.35 6.40 0.81
CA THR A 30 19.81 6.62 0.79
C THR A 30 20.18 8.08 0.60
N LEU A 31 19.56 8.78 -0.35
CA LEU A 31 19.95 10.13 -0.74
C LEU A 31 19.02 11.22 -0.17
N ARG A 32 17.81 10.88 0.27
CA ARG A 32 16.79 11.85 0.72
C ARG A 32 16.15 11.48 2.05
N ARG A 33 16.94 10.98 2.99
CA ARG A 33 16.46 10.46 4.28
C ARG A 33 15.59 11.44 5.09
N TYR A 34 15.80 12.75 4.96
CA TYR A 34 14.93 13.77 5.60
C TYR A 34 13.47 13.75 5.12
N TYR A 35 13.20 13.25 3.90
CA TYR A 35 11.85 13.10 3.36
C TYR A 35 11.15 11.81 3.85
N TRP A 36 11.89 10.92 4.51
CA TRP A 36 11.39 9.66 5.05
C TRP A 36 10.68 9.87 6.38
N SER A 37 9.45 10.40 6.32
CA SER A 37 8.64 10.74 7.49
C SER A 37 7.15 10.64 7.20
N ALA A 38 6.38 10.26 8.23
CA ALA A 38 4.92 10.25 8.19
C ALA A 38 4.31 11.66 8.05
N ARG A 39 5.09 12.72 8.35
CA ARG A 39 4.64 14.13 8.28
C ARG A 39 3.30 14.35 9.00
N SER A 40 3.26 14.05 10.29
CA SER A 40 2.04 14.18 11.09
C SER A 40 1.60 15.65 11.21
N THR A 41 0.30 15.88 11.11
CA THR A 41 -0.34 17.20 11.33
C THR A 41 -1.23 17.21 12.57
N GLU A 42 -1.13 16.19 13.42
CA GLU A 42 -2.01 16.03 14.60
C GLU A 42 -1.90 17.19 15.59
N LEU A 43 -0.71 17.79 15.70
CA LEU A 43 -0.50 18.97 16.55
C LEU A 43 -1.31 20.19 16.10
N LEU A 44 -1.64 20.30 14.79
CA LEU A 44 -2.38 21.43 14.23
C LEU A 44 -3.89 21.27 14.40
N GLU A 45 -4.37 20.04 14.37
CA GLU A 45 -5.75 19.66 14.59
C GLU A 45 -5.77 18.19 15.02
N LYS A 46 -6.19 17.93 16.26
CA LYS A 46 -6.15 16.60 16.85
C LYS A 46 -7.48 15.86 16.74
N ARG A 47 -8.60 16.54 16.99
CA ARG A 47 -9.90 15.89 17.21
C ARG A 47 -10.33 15.12 15.98
N MET A 48 -10.30 15.76 14.81
CA MET A 48 -10.69 15.09 13.57
C MET A 48 -9.58 14.16 13.07
N GLN A 49 -8.31 14.58 13.21
CA GLN A 49 -7.17 13.73 12.86
C GLN A 49 -7.21 12.36 13.56
N SER A 50 -7.48 12.29 14.87
CA SER A 50 -7.39 11.02 15.61
C SER A 50 -8.37 9.97 15.07
N TRP A 51 -9.67 10.26 15.03
CA TRP A 51 -10.65 9.25 14.58
C TRP A 51 -10.50 8.93 13.09
N SER A 52 -10.28 9.95 12.23
CA SER A 52 -10.14 9.72 10.79
C SER A 52 -8.88 8.90 10.49
N SER A 53 -7.78 9.16 11.22
CA SER A 53 -6.54 8.40 11.08
C SER A 53 -6.72 6.96 11.55
N TYR A 54 -7.42 6.71 12.66
CA TYR A 54 -7.68 5.35 13.14
C TYR A 54 -8.52 4.55 12.15
N LEU A 55 -9.66 5.09 11.71
CA LEU A 55 -10.51 4.42 10.72
C LEU A 55 -9.74 4.15 9.43
N PHE A 56 -9.02 5.14 8.90
CA PHE A 56 -8.25 4.97 7.67
C PHE A 56 -7.18 3.88 7.81
N HIS A 57 -6.35 3.92 8.86
CA HIS A 57 -5.22 3.01 8.99
C HIS A 57 -5.66 1.58 9.36
N TYR A 58 -6.60 1.40 10.29
CA TYR A 58 -7.10 0.06 10.60
C TYR A 58 -7.79 -0.58 9.39
N GLY A 59 -8.59 0.20 8.67
CA GLY A 59 -9.21 -0.25 7.43
C GLY A 59 -8.18 -0.63 6.37
N ILE A 60 -7.29 0.29 6.00
CA ILE A 60 -6.38 0.07 4.87
C ILE A 60 -5.39 -1.05 5.15
N ILE A 61 -4.93 -1.23 6.40
CA ILE A 61 -4.02 -2.33 6.76
C ILE A 61 -4.69 -3.68 6.50
N ILE A 62 -5.94 -3.85 6.93
CA ILE A 62 -6.67 -5.11 6.73
C ILE A 62 -6.98 -5.33 5.25
N VAL A 63 -7.37 -4.28 4.51
CA VAL A 63 -7.56 -4.35 3.06
C VAL A 63 -6.27 -4.75 2.35
N LEU A 64 -5.13 -4.15 2.70
CA LEU A 64 -3.83 -4.47 2.09
C LEU A 64 -3.40 -5.91 2.38
N ILE A 65 -3.56 -6.38 3.62
CA ILE A 65 -3.30 -7.78 3.98
C ILE A 65 -4.21 -8.71 3.16
N GLY A 66 -5.49 -8.37 3.03
CA GLY A 66 -6.43 -9.11 2.20
C GLY A 66 -5.99 -9.19 0.74
N HIS A 67 -5.48 -8.10 0.15
CA HIS A 67 -4.95 -8.12 -1.23
C HIS A 67 -3.72 -9.02 -1.37
N ILE A 68 -2.80 -9.00 -0.40
CA ILE A 68 -1.60 -9.84 -0.42
C ILE A 68 -2.01 -11.30 -0.32
N VAL A 69 -2.83 -11.65 0.67
CA VAL A 69 -3.27 -13.04 0.89
C VAL A 69 -4.14 -13.53 -0.25
N GLY A 70 -5.02 -12.68 -0.77
CA GLY A 70 -6.02 -13.12 -1.75
C GLY A 70 -5.58 -13.10 -3.21
N ILE A 71 -4.55 -12.33 -3.56
CA ILE A 71 -4.11 -12.19 -4.96
C ILE A 71 -2.68 -12.70 -5.14
N ALA A 72 -1.77 -12.35 -4.22
CA ALA A 72 -0.35 -12.67 -4.39
C ALA A 72 0.01 -14.10 -3.97
N ILE A 73 -0.74 -14.71 -3.04
CA ILE A 73 -0.55 -16.11 -2.65
C ILE A 73 -1.23 -17.04 -3.68
N PRO A 74 -0.52 -18.01 -4.27
CA PRO A 74 -1.12 -18.98 -5.17
C PRO A 74 -2.27 -19.76 -4.53
N THR A 75 -3.35 -19.95 -5.28
CA THR A 75 -4.56 -20.67 -4.82
C THR A 75 -4.25 -22.08 -4.32
N ALA A 76 -3.26 -22.76 -4.92
CA ALA A 76 -2.81 -24.08 -4.48
C ALA A 76 -2.32 -24.09 -3.01
N ILE A 77 -1.66 -23.01 -2.56
CA ILE A 77 -1.21 -22.88 -1.17
C ILE A 77 -2.40 -22.68 -0.24
N LEU A 78 -3.35 -21.83 -0.62
CA LEU A 78 -4.56 -21.59 0.17
C LEU A 78 -5.39 -22.88 0.35
N LEU A 79 -5.56 -23.64 -0.74
CA LEU A 79 -6.24 -24.94 -0.70
C LEU A 79 -5.48 -25.96 0.17
N ALA A 80 -4.15 -25.99 0.10
CA ALA A 80 -3.33 -26.87 0.93
C ALA A 80 -3.42 -26.53 2.44
N LEU A 81 -3.68 -25.27 2.78
CA LEU A 81 -3.95 -24.81 4.15
C LEU A 81 -5.41 -25.05 4.59
N GLY A 82 -6.24 -25.68 3.74
CA GLY A 82 -7.64 -25.96 4.03
C GLY A 82 -8.60 -24.80 3.77
N ILE A 83 -8.14 -23.73 3.12
CA ILE A 83 -8.98 -22.59 2.74
C ILE A 83 -9.64 -22.91 1.41
N SER A 84 -10.95 -23.17 1.41
CA SER A 84 -11.70 -23.41 0.18
C SER A 84 -11.82 -22.14 -0.66
N LEU A 85 -12.03 -22.30 -1.97
CA LEU A 85 -12.22 -21.15 -2.87
C LEU A 85 -13.44 -20.29 -2.46
N THR A 86 -14.52 -20.92 -2.02
CA THR A 86 -15.72 -20.23 -1.51
C THR A 86 -15.42 -19.46 -0.24
N LEU A 87 -14.68 -20.05 0.71
CA LEU A 87 -14.30 -19.33 1.93
C LEU A 87 -13.41 -18.12 1.59
N HIS A 88 -12.50 -18.28 0.63
CA HIS A 88 -11.63 -17.22 0.16
C HIS A 88 -12.42 -16.04 -0.45
N THR A 89 -13.35 -16.31 -1.37
CA THR A 89 -14.20 -15.28 -1.99
C THR A 89 -15.10 -14.60 -0.95
N GLU A 90 -15.68 -15.34 -0.02
CA GLU A 90 -16.51 -14.80 1.07
C GLU A 90 -15.71 -13.90 2.00
N LEU A 91 -14.51 -14.33 2.41
CA LEU A 91 -13.62 -13.50 3.24
C LEU A 91 -13.24 -12.21 2.51
N ALA A 92 -12.89 -12.28 1.23
CA ALA A 92 -12.60 -11.10 0.42
C ALA A 92 -13.81 -10.17 0.33
N PHE A 93 -15.03 -10.71 0.15
CA PHE A 93 -16.25 -9.94 0.10
C PHE A 93 -16.56 -9.24 1.43
N TYR A 94 -16.66 -10.00 2.53
CA TYR A 94 -17.07 -9.46 3.82
C TYR A 94 -15.99 -8.58 4.45
N LEU A 95 -14.75 -9.06 4.54
CA LEU A 95 -13.67 -8.27 5.14
C LEU A 95 -13.28 -7.10 4.23
N GLY A 96 -13.20 -7.32 2.91
CA GLY A 96 -12.91 -6.26 1.95
C GLY A 96 -14.00 -5.18 1.94
N GLY A 97 -15.27 -5.58 1.96
CA GLY A 97 -16.40 -4.65 2.01
C GLY A 97 -16.44 -3.83 3.30
N ILE A 98 -16.33 -4.49 4.46
CA ILE A 98 -16.37 -3.84 5.78
C ILE A 98 -15.17 -2.90 5.94
N PHE A 99 -13.95 -3.42 5.81
CA PHE A 99 -12.74 -2.63 6.06
C PHE A 99 -12.44 -1.63 4.94
N GLY A 100 -12.86 -1.91 3.70
CA GLY A 100 -12.85 -0.93 2.62
C GLY A 100 -13.75 0.26 2.95
N THR A 101 -14.96 0.01 3.47
CA THR A 101 -15.90 1.08 3.86
C THR A 101 -15.35 1.89 5.03
N ILE A 102 -14.79 1.24 6.04
CA ILE A 102 -14.11 1.91 7.16
C ILE A 102 -12.95 2.79 6.65
N THR A 103 -12.17 2.28 5.70
CA THR A 103 -11.08 3.05 5.06
C THR A 103 -11.62 4.27 4.32
N LEU A 104 -12.71 4.11 3.57
CA LEU A 104 -13.35 5.19 2.83
C LEU A 104 -13.85 6.29 3.77
N ILE A 105 -14.52 5.94 4.86
CA ILE A 105 -14.95 6.90 5.89
C ILE A 105 -13.75 7.63 6.49
N GLY A 106 -12.67 6.90 6.79
CA GLY A 106 -11.43 7.47 7.30
C GLY A 106 -10.80 8.50 6.36
N ILE A 107 -10.64 8.17 5.08
CA ILE A 107 -10.04 9.10 4.10
C ILE A 107 -10.94 10.31 3.80
N ILE A 108 -12.27 10.13 3.77
CA ILE A 108 -13.21 11.25 3.65
C ILE A 108 -13.04 12.20 4.85
N GLY A 109 -12.89 11.66 6.06
CA GLY A 109 -12.58 12.46 7.25
C GLY A 109 -11.25 13.22 7.13
N LEU A 110 -10.18 12.56 6.67
CA LEU A 110 -8.88 13.20 6.46
C LEU A 110 -8.93 14.33 5.41
N ILE A 111 -9.63 14.11 4.30
CA ILE A 111 -9.81 15.10 3.23
C ILE A 111 -10.67 16.27 3.73
N THR A 112 -11.76 15.98 4.44
CA THR A 112 -12.63 17.02 5.01
C THR A 112 -11.87 17.88 6.01
N ARG A 113 -11.01 17.29 6.85
CA ARG A 113 -10.11 18.06 7.74
C ARG A 113 -9.23 19.02 6.97
N TYR A 114 -8.63 18.55 5.88
CA TYR A 114 -7.83 19.38 5.00
C TYR A 114 -8.66 20.52 4.35
N LEU A 115 -9.90 20.23 3.95
CA LEU A 115 -10.81 21.20 3.34
C LEU A 115 -11.38 22.23 4.32
N THR A 116 -11.33 21.97 5.62
CA THR A 116 -11.96 22.82 6.64
C THR A 116 -10.95 23.53 7.55
N ASN A 117 -9.72 23.03 7.69
CA ASN A 117 -8.69 23.62 8.55
C ASN A 117 -7.55 24.27 7.73
N PRO A 118 -7.49 25.62 7.67
CA PRO A 118 -6.46 26.34 6.93
C PRO A 118 -5.03 26.04 7.38
N ARG A 119 -4.82 25.77 8.68
CA ARG A 119 -3.48 25.48 9.24
C ARG A 119 -2.96 24.14 8.71
N VAL A 120 -3.84 23.12 8.66
CA VAL A 120 -3.50 21.82 8.09
C VAL A 120 -3.25 21.96 6.58
N ARG A 121 -4.12 22.67 5.86
CA ARG A 121 -3.98 22.92 4.41
C ARG A 121 -2.64 23.56 4.05
N ALA A 122 -2.19 24.55 4.82
CA ALA A 122 -0.93 25.23 4.58
C ALA A 122 0.31 24.31 4.64
N THR A 123 0.19 23.11 5.23
CA THR A 123 1.29 22.14 5.31
C THR A 123 1.33 21.12 4.18
N LEU A 124 0.29 21.02 3.35
CA LEU A 124 0.23 20.04 2.28
C LEU A 124 1.14 20.39 1.12
N ARG A 125 1.81 19.37 0.58
CA ARG A 125 2.56 19.44 -0.67
C ARG A 125 1.73 18.89 -1.81
N PHE A 126 2.09 19.23 -3.05
CA PHE A 126 1.47 18.69 -4.26
C PHE A 126 1.36 17.14 -4.23
N THR A 127 2.41 16.45 -3.77
CA THR A 127 2.40 14.99 -3.65
C THR A 127 1.34 14.46 -2.69
N ASP A 128 0.98 15.24 -1.66
CA ASP A 128 -0.01 14.81 -0.67
C ASP A 128 -1.43 14.88 -1.27
N TYR A 129 -1.72 15.91 -2.07
CA TYR A 129 -2.95 15.98 -2.88
C TYR A 129 -3.09 14.80 -3.82
N LEU A 130 -2.01 14.50 -4.55
CA LEU A 130 -1.99 13.40 -5.51
C LEU A 130 -2.26 12.06 -4.83
N VAL A 131 -1.61 11.80 -3.67
CA VAL A 131 -1.87 10.60 -2.86
C VAL A 131 -3.31 10.52 -2.40
N TYR A 132 -3.89 11.61 -1.87
CA TYR A 132 -5.29 11.57 -1.41
C TYR A 132 -6.27 11.28 -2.56
N ILE A 133 -6.08 11.91 -3.73
CA ILE A 133 -6.92 11.69 -4.91
C ILE A 133 -6.82 10.24 -5.39
N ILE A 134 -5.60 9.72 -5.54
CA ILE A 134 -5.40 8.36 -6.03
C ILE A 134 -5.96 7.35 -5.03
N LEU A 135 -5.72 7.54 -3.73
CA LEU A 135 -6.25 6.64 -2.71
C LEU A 135 -7.77 6.62 -2.70
N ILE A 136 -8.45 7.78 -2.71
CA ILE A 136 -9.92 7.79 -2.69
C ILE A 136 -10.50 7.14 -3.94
N VAL A 137 -9.94 7.42 -5.12
CA VAL A 137 -10.36 6.77 -6.38
C VAL A 137 -10.13 5.26 -6.30
N THR A 138 -8.97 4.82 -5.83
CA THR A 138 -8.63 3.40 -5.69
C THR A 138 -9.58 2.70 -4.74
N ILE A 139 -9.86 3.29 -3.58
CA ILE A 139 -10.76 2.72 -2.56
C ILE A 139 -12.20 2.62 -3.09
N VAL A 140 -12.71 3.67 -3.74
CA VAL A 140 -14.06 3.66 -4.32
C VAL A 140 -14.19 2.60 -5.41
N LEU A 141 -13.22 2.52 -6.32
CA LEU A 141 -13.21 1.47 -7.34
C LEU A 141 -13.10 0.08 -6.73
N GLY A 142 -12.27 -0.10 -5.70
CA GLY A 142 -12.12 -1.37 -5.00
C GLY A 142 -13.43 -1.80 -4.37
N LEU A 143 -14.07 -0.92 -3.59
CA LEU A 143 -15.38 -1.17 -2.99
C LEU A 143 -16.46 -1.46 -4.02
N TYR A 144 -16.50 -0.73 -5.13
CA TYR A 144 -17.46 -1.00 -6.20
C TYR A 144 -17.25 -2.39 -6.81
N ASN A 145 -16.00 -2.78 -7.07
CA ASN A 145 -15.72 -4.12 -7.58
C ASN A 145 -16.13 -5.20 -6.56
N THR A 146 -15.85 -5.00 -5.27
CA THR A 146 -16.20 -5.95 -4.21
C THR A 146 -17.71 -6.05 -3.97
N LEU A 147 -18.42 -4.92 -3.93
CA LEU A 147 -19.83 -4.86 -3.48
C LEU A 147 -20.87 -4.93 -4.60
N VAL A 148 -20.46 -4.69 -5.86
CA VAL A 148 -21.39 -4.59 -7.00
C VAL A 148 -21.00 -5.53 -8.13
N VAL A 149 -19.72 -5.55 -8.52
CA VAL A 149 -19.29 -6.30 -9.72
C VAL A 149 -19.04 -7.78 -9.40
N HIS A 150 -18.48 -8.08 -8.23
CA HIS A 150 -18.07 -9.43 -7.80
C HIS A 150 -17.25 -10.17 -8.86
N PRO A 151 -16.13 -9.61 -9.33
CA PRO A 151 -15.34 -10.20 -10.40
C PRO A 151 -14.66 -11.49 -9.95
N GLU A 152 -14.54 -12.47 -10.85
CA GLU A 152 -13.72 -13.68 -10.66
C GLU A 152 -12.24 -13.33 -10.80
N TYR A 153 -11.62 -12.88 -9.71
CA TYR A 153 -10.22 -12.41 -9.73
C TYR A 153 -9.21 -13.55 -9.53
N GLU A 154 -9.62 -14.69 -8.97
CA GLU A 154 -8.76 -15.82 -8.64
C GLU A 154 -8.26 -16.58 -9.87
N THR A 155 -9.01 -16.53 -10.97
CA THR A 155 -8.66 -17.18 -12.25
C THR A 155 -8.10 -16.19 -13.26
N THR A 156 -8.17 -14.88 -12.98
CA THR A 156 -7.74 -13.80 -13.87
C THR A 156 -6.59 -13.00 -13.25
N VAL A 157 -6.90 -12.06 -12.36
CA VAL A 157 -5.94 -11.11 -11.76
C VAL A 157 -4.89 -11.81 -10.88
N GLY A 158 -5.26 -12.84 -10.14
CA GLY A 158 -4.33 -13.64 -9.31
C GLY A 158 -3.21 -14.26 -10.15
N PRO A 159 -3.52 -15.13 -11.12
CA PRO A 159 -2.54 -15.72 -12.04
C PRO A 159 -1.76 -14.67 -12.83
N TRP A 160 -2.40 -13.57 -13.25
CA TRP A 160 -1.71 -12.45 -13.91
C TRP A 160 -0.62 -11.84 -13.02
N LEU A 161 -0.94 -11.49 -11.77
CA LEU A 161 0.01 -10.91 -10.82
C LEU A 161 1.13 -11.90 -10.49
N GLN A 162 0.80 -13.17 -10.27
CA GLN A 162 1.77 -14.22 -9.99
C GLN A 162 2.71 -14.45 -11.18
N GLY A 163 2.20 -14.38 -12.42
CA GLY A 163 3.01 -14.41 -13.64
C GLY A 163 3.99 -13.24 -13.72
N LEU A 164 3.55 -12.02 -13.39
CA LEU A 164 4.45 -10.86 -13.31
C LEU A 164 5.58 -11.06 -12.29
N LEU A 165 5.24 -11.54 -11.08
CA LEU A 165 6.18 -11.77 -9.99
C LEU A 165 7.18 -12.90 -10.28
N SER A 166 6.74 -13.94 -10.99
CA SER A 166 7.57 -15.07 -11.41
C SER A 166 8.31 -14.84 -12.73
N LEU A 167 8.24 -13.63 -13.30
CA LEU A 167 8.85 -13.25 -14.57
C LEU A 167 8.37 -14.07 -15.79
N HIS A 168 7.15 -14.61 -15.71
CA HIS A 168 6.44 -15.27 -16.81
C HIS A 168 5.10 -14.55 -17.06
N PRO A 169 5.12 -13.29 -17.51
CA PRO A 169 3.91 -12.49 -17.65
C PRO A 169 3.02 -13.03 -18.77
N ASN A 170 1.72 -13.12 -18.50
CA ASN A 170 0.72 -13.45 -19.50
C ASN A 170 -0.42 -12.41 -19.46
N PRO A 171 -0.48 -11.46 -20.41
CA PRO A 171 -1.50 -10.42 -20.42
C PRO A 171 -2.90 -10.96 -20.77
N ASN A 172 -3.02 -12.19 -21.29
CA ASN A 172 -4.31 -12.75 -21.68
C ASN A 172 -5.25 -12.97 -20.50
N PHE A 173 -4.71 -13.17 -19.29
CA PHE A 173 -5.50 -13.20 -18.06
C PHE A 173 -6.28 -11.90 -17.80
N MET A 174 -5.88 -10.79 -18.42
CA MET A 174 -6.56 -9.50 -18.29
C MET A 174 -7.62 -9.28 -19.38
N ASN A 175 -7.82 -10.19 -20.34
CA ASN A 175 -8.75 -9.94 -21.45
C ASN A 175 -10.20 -9.76 -20.96
N ASP A 176 -10.68 -10.69 -20.14
CA ASP A 176 -12.08 -10.75 -19.68
C ASP A 176 -12.32 -10.03 -18.35
N VAL A 177 -11.28 -9.41 -17.77
CA VAL A 177 -11.41 -8.65 -16.52
C VAL A 177 -12.32 -7.42 -16.75
N PRO A 178 -13.34 -7.19 -15.88
CA PRO A 178 -14.21 -6.03 -15.98
C PRO A 178 -13.44 -4.71 -16.01
N LEU A 179 -13.95 -3.73 -16.77
CA LEU A 179 -13.28 -2.45 -16.98
C LEU A 179 -12.95 -1.73 -15.67
N LEU A 180 -13.87 -1.71 -14.70
CA LEU A 180 -13.63 -1.02 -13.43
C LEU A 180 -12.57 -1.70 -12.57
N LEU A 181 -12.39 -3.02 -12.68
CA LEU A 181 -11.30 -3.73 -12.02
C LEU A 181 -9.95 -3.44 -12.72
N LYS A 182 -9.93 -3.39 -14.05
CA LYS A 182 -8.77 -2.92 -14.82
C LYS A 182 -8.34 -1.51 -14.41
N VAL A 183 -9.29 -0.58 -14.28
CA VAL A 183 -9.00 0.79 -13.84
C VAL A 183 -8.50 0.81 -12.38
N HIS A 184 -9.12 0.05 -11.48
CA HIS A 184 -8.64 -0.10 -10.09
C HIS A 184 -7.17 -0.54 -10.04
N ILE A 185 -6.81 -1.57 -10.80
CA ILE A 185 -5.44 -2.08 -10.90
C ILE A 185 -4.51 -1.03 -11.49
N ALA A 186 -4.90 -0.38 -12.59
CA ALA A 186 -4.06 0.62 -13.26
C ALA A 186 -3.77 1.84 -12.36
N VAL A 187 -4.78 2.33 -11.65
CA VAL A 187 -4.65 3.43 -10.68
C VAL A 187 -3.82 2.98 -9.47
N SER A 188 -3.98 1.74 -9.01
CA SER A 188 -3.14 1.18 -7.94
C SER A 188 -1.67 1.12 -8.37
N MET A 189 -1.37 0.67 -9.58
CA MET A 189 0.00 0.68 -10.13
C MET A 189 0.58 2.11 -10.22
N PHE A 190 -0.26 3.11 -10.45
CA PHE A 190 0.19 4.51 -10.39
C PHE A 190 0.50 4.96 -8.96
N LEU A 191 -0.26 4.48 -7.97
CA LEU A 191 0.05 4.70 -6.55
C LEU A 191 1.45 4.17 -6.20
N TYR A 192 1.82 2.98 -6.68
CA TYR A 192 3.17 2.42 -6.48
C TYR A 192 4.26 3.31 -7.11
N ILE A 193 4.02 3.90 -8.28
CA ILE A 193 4.97 4.82 -8.92
C ILE A 193 5.24 6.05 -8.04
N ILE A 194 4.20 6.65 -7.46
CA ILE A 194 4.36 7.87 -6.66
C ILE A 194 4.77 7.61 -5.20
N TRP A 195 4.58 6.37 -4.73
CA TRP A 195 4.83 5.95 -3.35
C TRP A 195 6.20 6.40 -2.81
N PRO A 196 7.34 6.08 -3.47
CA PRO A 196 8.67 6.44 -2.95
C PRO A 196 8.94 7.94 -2.85
N PHE A 197 8.15 8.76 -3.54
CA PHE A 197 8.31 10.22 -3.60
C PHE A 197 7.26 10.96 -2.75
N SER A 198 6.42 10.22 -2.03
CA SER A 198 5.31 10.76 -1.27
C SER A 198 5.47 10.48 0.23
N ARG A 199 4.42 10.78 1.01
CA ARG A 199 4.42 10.46 2.45
C ARG A 199 4.26 8.97 2.72
N LEU A 200 3.87 8.18 1.72
CA LEU A 200 3.61 6.74 1.86
C LEU A 200 4.86 5.94 2.24
N VAL A 201 6.06 6.50 2.06
CA VAL A 201 7.32 5.90 2.56
C VAL A 201 7.29 5.55 4.05
N HIS A 202 6.43 6.19 4.84
CA HIS A 202 6.26 5.88 6.26
C HIS A 202 5.81 4.44 6.53
N VAL A 203 5.15 3.77 5.57
CA VAL A 203 4.68 2.38 5.72
C VAL A 203 5.85 1.43 6.00
N TRP A 204 7.01 1.67 5.38
CA TRP A 204 8.23 0.90 5.63
C TRP A 204 8.85 1.12 7.01
N SER A 205 8.38 2.12 7.76
CA SER A 205 8.87 2.46 9.11
C SER A 205 7.96 1.90 10.21
N PHE A 206 7.15 0.89 9.89
CA PHE A 206 6.32 0.22 10.88
C PHE A 206 7.22 -0.33 12.01
N PRO A 207 7.06 0.14 13.26
CA PRO A 207 8.09 0.01 14.30
C PRO A 207 8.07 -1.37 14.98
N VAL A 208 8.09 -2.46 14.21
CA VAL A 208 8.04 -3.84 14.73
C VAL A 208 9.17 -4.10 15.72
N THR A 209 10.37 -3.58 15.45
CA THR A 209 11.54 -3.75 16.32
C THR A 209 11.39 -3.06 17.67
N TYR A 210 10.45 -2.13 17.82
CA TYR A 210 10.20 -1.44 19.09
C TYR A 210 9.75 -2.41 20.18
N LEU A 211 9.05 -3.49 19.82
CA LEU A 211 8.58 -4.52 20.76
C LEU A 211 9.72 -5.20 21.53
N TRP A 212 10.93 -5.22 20.95
CA TRP A 212 12.12 -5.82 21.56
C TRP A 212 13.24 -4.81 21.82
N ARG A 213 13.00 -3.51 21.58
CA ARG A 213 14.03 -2.47 21.74
C ARG A 213 14.15 -2.08 23.22
N PRO A 214 15.36 -2.05 23.80
CA PRO A 214 15.58 -1.49 25.13
C PRO A 214 15.06 -0.05 25.23
N TYR A 215 14.50 0.34 26.38
CA TYR A 215 13.99 1.71 26.59
C TYR A 215 15.09 2.75 26.36
N ILE A 216 16.26 2.52 26.96
CA ILE A 216 17.43 3.41 26.86
C ILE A 216 18.35 2.89 25.76
N ILE A 217 18.64 3.74 24.76
CA ILE A 217 19.66 3.47 23.74
C ILE A 217 20.89 4.32 24.03
N TYR A 218 22.00 3.65 24.28
CA TYR A 218 23.33 4.25 24.25
C TYR A 218 23.89 4.13 22.84
N ARG A 219 24.39 5.25 22.30
CA ARG A 219 25.20 5.24 21.07
C ARG A 219 26.62 5.54 21.47
N SER A 220 27.51 4.57 21.30
CA SER A 220 28.94 4.82 21.43
C SER A 220 29.35 5.90 20.42
N PRO A 221 30.22 6.85 20.79
CA PRO A 221 31.02 7.56 19.79
C PRO A 221 31.69 6.49 18.92
N LEU A 222 31.79 6.71 17.61
CA LEU A 222 32.55 5.82 16.71
C LEU A 222 34.03 5.85 17.09
N VAL A 223 34.38 5.16 18.17
CA VAL A 223 35.72 4.79 18.56
C VAL A 223 35.67 3.28 18.62
N LYS A 224 36.53 2.60 17.86
CA LYS A 224 36.71 1.16 17.98
C LYS A 224 36.91 0.83 19.47
N ILE A 225 35.89 0.29 20.12
CA ILE A 225 36.00 -0.36 21.43
C ILE A 225 36.70 -1.71 21.20
N ARG A 226 37.93 -1.64 20.70
CA ARG A 226 38.87 -2.77 20.61
C ARG A 226 40.18 -2.44 21.33
N GLN A 227 40.32 -1.25 21.92
CA GLN A 227 41.52 -0.83 22.66
C GLN A 227 41.32 -0.65 24.17
N LEU A 228 40.12 -0.83 24.71
CA LEU A 228 39.86 -0.72 26.16
C LEU A 228 39.78 -2.07 26.88
N LYS A 229 39.95 -3.20 26.18
CA LYS A 229 40.09 -4.52 26.82
C LYS A 229 41.54 -4.86 27.22
N ASP A 230 42.51 -4.10 26.73
CA ASP A 230 43.95 -4.35 26.99
C ASP A 230 44.57 -3.41 28.04
N LYS A 231 43.75 -2.60 28.72
CA LYS A 231 44.22 -1.81 29.87
C LYS A 231 43.44 -2.18 31.12
N GLN A 232 44.04 -3.12 31.84
CA GLN A 232 43.82 -3.44 33.23
C GLN A 232 43.69 -2.18 34.10
N TRP A 233 42.80 -2.25 35.09
CA TRP A 233 43.20 -2.15 36.49
C TRP A 233 42.64 -3.37 37.21
#